data_AF-A0A7J8NV36-F1
#
_entry.id   AF-A0A7J8NV36-F1
#
_cell.length_a   1.000
_cell.length_b   1.000
_cell.length_c   1.000
_cell.angle_alpha   90.00
_cell.angle_beta   90.00
_cell.angle_gamma   90.00
#
_symmetry.space_group_name_H-M   'P 1'
#
loop_
_entity.id
_entity.type
_entity.pdbx_description
1 polymer ?
#
loop_
_entity_poly.entity_id
_entity_poly.type
_entity_poly.pdbx_seq_one_letter_code
_entity_poly.pdbx_strand_id
1 'polypeptide(L)'
;SSIEQKEESRGNEDHVTLIRDYRAKIESELSSICGGILKLLDSRLIPSAAAKDSKVFYLKMKGDYHRYLAEFKTGAERKEAAESTLTAYKSAQDIANAELAPTHPIRLGLALNFSVFYYEILNSPDRACNLAKQAFDEAIAELDTLGEESYKDSTLIMQLLRDNLTLWTSDLQVNKI
;
A
#
# COMPACT_ATOMS: atom_id res chain seq x y z
N SER A 1 11.58 -16.54 -3.34
CA SER A 1 12.56 -15.45 -3.10
C SER A 1 13.58 -15.40 -4.24
N SER A 2 14.26 -14.27 -4.50
CA SER A 2 15.27 -14.15 -5.57
C SER A 2 16.50 -15.05 -5.35
N ILE A 3 16.91 -15.26 -4.09
CA ILE A 3 18.02 -16.15 -3.73
C ILE A 3 17.62 -17.62 -3.94
N GLU A 4 16.40 -17.98 -3.55
CA GLU A 4 15.83 -19.32 -3.77
C GLU A 4 15.79 -19.67 -5.26
N GLN A 5 15.25 -18.78 -6.10
CA GLN A 5 15.21 -18.96 -7.57
C GLN A 5 16.61 -19.11 -8.18
N LYS A 6 17.59 -18.36 -7.66
CA LYS A 6 18.98 -18.42 -8.12
C LYS A 6 19.63 -19.76 -7.78
N GLU A 7 19.46 -20.25 -6.56
CA GLU A 7 20.02 -21.54 -6.15
C GLU A 7 19.29 -22.72 -6.81
N GLU A 8 17.98 -22.58 -7.07
CA GLU A 8 17.20 -23.54 -7.85
C GLU A 8 17.72 -23.64 -9.29
N SER A 9 18.02 -22.50 -9.94
CA SER A 9 18.62 -22.49 -11.29
C SER A 9 20.02 -23.13 -11.36
N ARG A 10 20.69 -23.28 -10.20
CA ARG A 10 22.01 -23.90 -10.06
C ARG A 10 21.95 -25.38 -9.68
N GLY A 11 20.75 -25.91 -9.40
CA GLY A 11 20.57 -27.30 -8.97
C GLY A 11 21.03 -27.59 -7.53
N ASN A 12 21.17 -26.55 -6.69
CA ASN A 12 21.67 -26.70 -5.32
C ASN A 12 20.52 -27.07 -4.36
N GLU A 13 20.00 -28.30 -4.45
CA GLU A 13 18.79 -28.75 -3.73
C GLU A 13 18.86 -28.58 -2.20
N ASP A 14 20.02 -28.85 -1.59
CA ASP A 14 20.23 -28.67 -0.16
C ASP A 14 20.11 -27.19 0.26
N HIS A 15 20.71 -26.28 -0.52
CA HIS A 15 20.59 -24.84 -0.28
C HIS A 15 19.16 -24.36 -0.47
N VAL A 16 18.48 -24.83 -1.51
CA VAL A 16 17.08 -24.48 -1.77
C VAL A 16 16.19 -24.85 -0.59
N THR A 17 16.39 -26.04 -0.01
CA THR A 17 15.63 -26.49 1.17
C THR A 17 15.89 -25.59 2.37
N LEU A 18 17.16 -25.30 2.69
CA LEU A 18 17.53 -24.40 3.80
C LEU A 18 16.95 -22.99 3.62
N ILE A 19 17.01 -22.45 2.41
CA ILE A 19 16.47 -21.13 2.09
C ILE A 19 14.94 -21.11 2.25
N ARG A 20 14.26 -22.17 1.83
CA ARG A 20 12.79 -22.29 1.96
C ARG A 20 12.36 -22.33 3.41
N ASP A 21 13.05 -23.10 4.25
CA ASP A 21 12.75 -23.18 5.68
C ASP A 21 12.98 -21.84 6.38
N TYR A 22 14.06 -21.15 6.04
CA TYR A 22 14.34 -19.82 6.58
C TYR A 22 13.29 -18.80 6.13
N ARG A 23 12.88 -18.82 4.85
CA ARG A 23 11.80 -18.00 4.33
C ARG A 23 10.49 -18.25 5.07
N ALA A 24 10.10 -19.51 5.26
CA ALA A 24 8.88 -19.87 5.97
C ALA A 24 8.87 -19.35 7.43
N LYS A 25 10.04 -19.37 8.10
CA LYS A 25 10.19 -18.78 9.44
C LYS A 25 9.92 -17.28 9.43
N ILE A 26 10.53 -16.54 8.49
CA ILE A 26 10.33 -15.09 8.35
C ILE A 26 8.87 -14.76 8.01
N GLU A 27 8.24 -15.49 7.08
CA GLU A 27 6.84 -15.32 6.71
C GLU A 27 5.89 -15.55 7.91
N SER A 28 6.22 -16.49 8.80
CA SER A 28 5.49 -16.74 10.05
C SER A 28 5.62 -15.57 11.04
N GLU A 29 6.83 -15.05 11.23
CA GLU A 29 7.09 -13.89 12.10
C GLU A 29 6.35 -12.63 11.58
N LEU A 30 6.43 -12.36 10.28
CA LEU A 30 5.69 -11.26 9.63
C LEU A 30 4.18 -11.42 9.79
N SER A 31 3.66 -12.64 9.62
CA SER A 31 2.22 -12.92 9.81
C SER A 31 1.77 -12.62 11.25
N SER A 32 2.58 -13.01 12.24
CA SER A 32 2.30 -12.76 13.66
C SER A 32 2.28 -11.26 13.99
N ILE A 33 3.27 -10.51 13.49
CA ILE A 33 3.35 -9.06 13.67
C ILE A 33 2.14 -8.36 13.04
N CYS A 34 1.81 -8.69 11.79
CA CYS A 34 0.66 -8.12 11.10
C CYS A 34 -0.64 -8.46 11.85
N GLY A 35 -0.82 -9.71 12.28
CA GLY A 35 -1.98 -10.13 13.06
C GLY A 35 -2.12 -9.37 14.39
N GLY A 36 -1.02 -9.11 15.09
CA GLY A 36 -1.00 -8.31 16.31
C GLY A 36 -1.48 -6.88 16.10
N ILE A 37 -0.97 -6.20 15.06
CA ILE A 37 -1.37 -4.82 14.73
C ILE A 37 -2.82 -4.75 14.24
N LEU A 38 -3.24 -5.68 13.37
CA LEU A 38 -4.62 -5.75 12.88
C LEU A 38 -5.62 -5.94 14.04
N LYS A 39 -5.28 -6.81 15.01
CA LYS A 39 -6.11 -6.99 16.21
C LYS A 39 -6.20 -5.71 17.04
N LEU A 40 -5.10 -4.98 17.21
CA LEU A 40 -5.09 -3.71 17.94
C LEU A 40 -5.94 -2.64 17.22
N LEU A 41 -5.81 -2.55 15.90
CA LEU A 41 -6.60 -1.67 15.06
C LEU A 41 -8.10 -1.91 15.21
N ASP A 42 -8.52 -3.17 15.09
CA ASP A 42 -9.94 -3.54 15.11
C ASP A 42 -10.57 -3.46 16.49
N SER A 43 -9.85 -3.85 17.54
CA SER A 43 -10.40 -3.91 18.90
C SER A 43 -10.33 -2.59 19.66
N ARG A 44 -9.41 -1.69 19.30
CA ARG A 44 -9.14 -0.47 20.06
C ARG A 44 -9.10 0.78 19.19
N LEU A 45 -8.16 0.86 18.25
CA LEU A 45 -7.81 2.15 17.62
C LEU A 45 -8.91 2.69 16.70
N ILE A 46 -9.44 1.86 15.80
CA ILE A 46 -10.51 2.27 14.87
C ILE A 46 -11.81 2.59 15.64
N PRO A 47 -12.28 1.77 16.61
CA PRO A 47 -13.46 2.10 17.42
C PRO A 47 -13.32 3.38 18.25
N SER A 48 -12.11 3.68 18.74
CA SER A 48 -11.85 4.86 19.59
C SER A 48 -11.53 6.14 18.81
N ALA A 49 -11.40 6.07 17.47
CA ALA A 49 -11.08 7.23 16.65
C ALA A 49 -12.29 8.16 16.48
N ALA A 50 -12.32 9.23 17.30
CA ALA A 50 -13.34 10.28 17.21
C ALA A 50 -13.09 11.24 16.05
N ALA A 51 -11.83 11.62 15.83
CA ALA A 51 -11.43 12.51 14.74
C ALA A 51 -11.37 11.76 13.40
N LYS A 52 -11.82 12.42 12.33
CA LYS A 52 -11.96 11.81 11.00
C LYS A 52 -10.60 11.45 10.40
N ASP A 53 -9.64 12.35 10.50
CA ASP A 53 -8.25 12.17 10.08
C ASP A 53 -7.60 10.93 10.73
N SER A 54 -7.82 10.73 12.03
CA SER A 54 -7.33 9.60 12.80
C SER A 54 -8.00 8.30 12.36
N LYS A 55 -9.31 8.34 12.05
CA LYS A 55 -10.04 7.18 11.52
C LYS A 55 -9.53 6.79 10.14
N VAL A 56 -9.28 7.75 9.25
CA VAL A 56 -8.65 7.50 7.93
C VAL A 56 -7.26 6.92 8.13
N PHE A 57 -6.45 7.46 9.03
CA PHE A 57 -5.12 6.97 9.34
C PHE A 57 -5.12 5.50 9.78
N TYR A 58 -5.98 5.13 10.72
CA TYR A 58 -6.06 3.74 11.20
C TYR A 58 -6.63 2.77 10.15
N LEU A 59 -7.60 3.20 9.34
CA LEU A 59 -8.12 2.37 8.23
C LEU A 59 -7.07 2.20 7.13
N LYS A 60 -6.32 3.26 6.80
CA LYS A 60 -5.15 3.17 5.90
C LYS A 60 -4.14 2.18 6.45
N MET A 61 -3.80 2.28 7.74
CA MET A 61 -2.86 1.37 8.39
C MET A 61 -3.37 -0.07 8.35
N LYS A 62 -4.66 -0.31 8.56
CA LYS A 62 -5.29 -1.62 8.39
C LYS A 62 -5.10 -2.16 6.97
N GLY A 63 -5.32 -1.33 5.96
CA GLY A 63 -5.05 -1.68 4.57
C GLY A 63 -3.58 -2.03 4.32
N ASP A 64 -2.65 -1.23 4.85
CA ASP A 64 -1.21 -1.47 4.74
C ASP A 64 -0.79 -2.84 5.30
N TYR A 65 -1.27 -3.21 6.49
CA TYR A 65 -0.90 -4.49 7.10
C TYR A 65 -1.53 -5.70 6.39
N HIS A 66 -2.76 -5.57 5.85
CA HIS A 66 -3.29 -6.61 4.96
C HIS A 66 -2.54 -6.69 3.63
N ARG A 67 -2.06 -5.55 3.10
CA ARG A 67 -1.26 -5.53 1.88
C ARG A 67 0.05 -6.26 2.07
N TYR A 68 0.75 -6.03 3.19
CA TYR A 68 1.98 -6.76 3.52
C TYR A 68 1.75 -8.28 3.58
N LEU A 69 0.62 -8.73 4.13
CA LEU A 69 0.25 -10.15 4.07
C LEU A 69 0.09 -10.64 2.64
N ALA A 70 -0.56 -9.85 1.77
CA ALA A 70 -0.79 -10.22 0.37
C ALA A 70 0.49 -10.29 -0.49
N GLU A 71 1.61 -9.69 -0.04
CA GLU A 71 2.90 -9.72 -0.74
C GLU A 71 3.56 -11.10 -0.71
N PHE A 72 3.39 -11.87 0.37
CA PHE A 72 4.06 -13.17 0.54
C PHE A 72 3.10 -14.34 0.72
N LYS A 73 1.83 -14.12 1.10
CA LYS A 73 0.83 -15.17 1.13
C LYS A 73 0.52 -15.68 -0.27
N THR A 74 -0.01 -16.90 -0.36
CA THR A 74 -0.39 -17.54 -1.63
C THR A 74 -1.81 -18.08 -1.59
N GLY A 75 -2.34 -18.47 -2.76
CA GLY A 75 -3.66 -19.11 -2.85
C GLY A 75 -4.80 -18.31 -2.22
N ALA A 76 -5.60 -18.98 -1.39
CA ALA A 76 -6.76 -18.39 -0.72
C ALA A 76 -6.39 -17.30 0.28
N GLU A 77 -5.32 -17.47 1.05
CA GLU A 77 -4.86 -16.47 2.03
C GLU A 77 -4.46 -15.16 1.36
N ARG A 78 -3.78 -15.23 0.20
CA ARG A 78 -3.43 -14.04 -0.60
C ARG A 78 -4.68 -13.29 -1.05
N LYS A 79 -5.68 -14.04 -1.53
CA LYS A 79 -6.95 -13.47 -2.00
C LYS A 79 -7.69 -12.76 -0.88
N GLU A 80 -7.81 -13.39 0.28
CA GLU A 80 -8.45 -12.81 1.47
C GLU A 80 -7.72 -11.55 1.93
N ALA A 81 -6.38 -11.57 1.98
CA ALA A 81 -5.58 -10.41 2.32
C ALA A 81 -5.77 -9.25 1.33
N ALA A 82 -5.83 -9.53 0.02
CA ALA A 82 -6.10 -8.51 -0.99
C ALA A 82 -7.51 -7.93 -0.88
N GLU A 83 -8.54 -8.76 -0.66
CA GLU A 83 -9.92 -8.31 -0.46
C GLU A 83 -10.07 -7.45 0.81
N SER A 84 -9.37 -7.82 1.88
CA SER A 84 -9.33 -7.07 3.14
C SER A 84 -8.63 -5.73 2.98
N THR A 85 -7.51 -5.71 2.24
CA THR A 85 -6.79 -4.48 1.85
C THR A 85 -7.71 -3.52 1.09
N LEU A 86 -8.37 -4.02 0.05
CA LEU A 86 -9.27 -3.23 -0.79
C LEU A 86 -10.43 -2.64 0.03
N THR A 87 -11.00 -3.43 0.94
CA THR A 87 -12.10 -2.99 1.82
C THR A 87 -11.65 -1.87 2.76
N ALA A 88 -10.48 -2.04 3.38
CA ALA A 88 -9.94 -1.06 4.33
C ALA A 88 -9.58 0.27 3.63
N TYR A 89 -8.89 0.21 2.49
CA TYR A 89 -8.54 1.41 1.73
C TYR A 89 -9.76 2.12 1.15
N LYS A 90 -10.78 1.41 0.63
CA LYS A 90 -12.03 2.04 0.18
C LYS A 90 -12.73 2.77 1.33
N SER A 91 -12.86 2.11 2.48
CA SER A 91 -13.46 2.73 3.67
C SER A 91 -12.70 3.99 4.11
N ALA A 92 -11.36 3.95 4.04
CA ALA A 92 -10.52 5.12 4.33
C ALA A 92 -10.72 6.23 3.28
N GLN A 93 -10.81 5.86 1.99
CA GLN A 93 -10.92 6.78 0.86
C GLN A 93 -12.26 7.51 0.88
N ASP A 94 -13.35 6.82 1.19
CA ASP A 94 -14.69 7.40 1.29
C ASP A 94 -14.72 8.50 2.36
N ILE A 95 -14.13 8.25 3.53
CA ILE A 95 -14.01 9.25 4.60
C ILE A 95 -13.05 10.37 4.19
N ALA A 96 -11.89 10.04 3.62
CA ALA A 96 -10.89 11.04 3.22
C ALA A 96 -11.42 12.01 2.15
N ASN A 97 -12.17 11.51 1.18
CA ASN A 97 -12.77 12.33 0.12
C ASN A 97 -13.83 13.28 0.65
N ALA A 98 -14.57 12.88 1.69
CA ALA A 98 -15.63 13.67 2.29
C ALA A 98 -15.12 14.69 3.32
N GLU A 99 -14.06 14.36 4.05
CA GLU A 99 -13.69 15.08 5.29
C GLU A 99 -12.31 15.75 5.23
N LEU A 100 -11.44 15.38 4.27
CA LEU A 100 -10.06 15.88 4.19
C LEU A 100 -9.82 16.59 2.87
N ALA A 101 -9.12 17.74 2.92
CA ALA A 101 -8.68 18.44 1.73
C ALA A 101 -7.80 17.53 0.84
N PRO A 102 -7.84 17.66 -0.49
CA PRO A 102 -7.01 16.88 -1.42
C PRO A 102 -5.51 16.91 -1.11
N THR A 103 -5.05 18.02 -0.55
CA THR A 103 -3.67 18.26 -0.16
C THR A 103 -3.32 17.72 1.23
N HIS A 104 -4.27 17.19 2.00
CA HIS A 104 -4.03 16.69 3.34
C HIS A 104 -3.06 15.49 3.31
N PRO A 105 -1.96 15.48 4.09
CA PRO A 105 -0.93 14.42 4.02
C PRO A 105 -1.47 13.00 4.18
N ILE A 106 -2.44 12.79 5.08
CA ILE A 106 -3.08 11.47 5.28
C ILE A 106 -3.87 11.02 4.03
N ARG A 107 -4.59 11.93 3.35
CA ARG A 107 -5.34 11.60 2.12
C ARG A 107 -4.39 11.29 0.97
N LEU A 108 -3.35 12.10 0.81
CA LEU A 108 -2.28 11.86 -0.17
C LEU A 108 -1.56 10.53 0.07
N GLY A 109 -1.18 10.25 1.32
CA GLY A 109 -0.52 9.02 1.70
C GLY A 109 -1.41 7.79 1.52
N LEU A 110 -2.73 7.92 1.72
CA LEU A 110 -3.70 6.87 1.39
C LEU A 110 -3.72 6.62 -0.12
N ALA A 111 -3.85 7.66 -0.95
CA ALA A 111 -3.86 7.53 -2.40
C ALA A 111 -2.57 6.89 -2.94
N LEU A 112 -1.42 7.29 -2.38
CA LEU A 112 -0.11 6.68 -2.69
C LEU A 112 -0.14 5.17 -2.43
N ASN A 113 -0.46 4.75 -1.21
CA ASN A 113 -0.41 3.32 -0.86
C ASN A 113 -1.48 2.51 -1.59
N PHE A 114 -2.65 3.10 -1.85
CA PHE A 114 -3.73 2.43 -2.57
C PHE A 114 -3.39 2.29 -4.06
N SER A 115 -2.68 3.26 -4.65
CA SER A 115 -2.18 3.12 -6.02
C SER A 115 -1.13 2.01 -6.13
N VAL A 116 -0.20 1.91 -5.18
CA VAL A 116 0.78 0.81 -5.09
C VAL A 116 0.07 -0.54 -4.95
N PHE A 117 -0.97 -0.64 -4.13
CA PHE A 117 -1.79 -1.85 -4.03
C PHE A 117 -2.41 -2.27 -5.37
N TYR A 118 -2.98 -1.32 -6.12
CA TYR A 118 -3.52 -1.61 -7.44
C TYR A 118 -2.43 -2.12 -8.40
N TYR A 119 -1.23 -1.55 -8.32
CA TYR A 119 -0.11 -1.94 -9.19
C TYR A 119 0.44 -3.32 -8.81
N GLU A 120 0.91 -3.48 -7.57
CA GLU A 120 1.73 -4.63 -7.15
C GLU A 120 0.89 -5.85 -6.77
N ILE A 121 -0.29 -5.65 -6.16
CA ILE A 121 -1.10 -6.78 -5.65
C ILE A 121 -2.18 -7.18 -6.64
N LEU A 122 -2.91 -6.20 -7.18
CA LEU A 122 -4.02 -6.44 -8.11
C LEU A 122 -3.59 -6.49 -9.58
N ASN A 123 -2.31 -6.24 -9.88
CA ASN A 123 -1.78 -6.21 -11.25
C ASN A 123 -2.65 -5.37 -12.20
N SER A 124 -3.09 -4.21 -11.71
CA SER A 124 -4.03 -3.30 -12.36
C SER A 124 -3.37 -1.93 -12.58
N PRO A 125 -2.35 -1.84 -13.46
CA PRO A 125 -1.53 -0.64 -13.61
C PRO A 125 -2.32 0.58 -14.09
N ASP A 126 -3.35 0.40 -14.93
CA ASP A 126 -4.22 1.49 -15.37
C ASP A 126 -4.97 2.12 -14.18
N ARG A 127 -5.47 1.29 -13.24
CA ARG A 127 -6.15 1.79 -12.04
C ARG A 127 -5.18 2.48 -11.09
N ALA A 128 -3.99 1.94 -10.93
CA ALA A 128 -2.94 2.54 -10.12
C ALA A 128 -2.57 3.94 -10.64
N CYS A 129 -2.30 4.06 -11.95
CA CYS A 129 -1.95 5.32 -12.58
C CYS A 129 -3.10 6.33 -12.50
N ASN A 130 -4.34 5.90 -12.77
CA ASN A 130 -5.49 6.80 -12.69
C ASN A 130 -5.69 7.35 -11.27
N LEU A 131 -5.58 6.51 -10.24
CA LEU A 131 -5.73 6.95 -8.85
C LEU A 131 -4.60 7.89 -8.43
N ALA A 132 -3.35 7.55 -8.74
CA ALA A 132 -2.19 8.38 -8.39
C ALA A 132 -2.23 9.73 -9.11
N LYS A 133 -2.58 9.74 -10.41
CA LYS A 133 -2.72 10.95 -11.21
C LYS A 133 -3.85 11.84 -10.69
N GLN A 134 -5.02 11.27 -10.41
CA GLN A 134 -6.15 12.02 -9.87
C GLN A 134 -5.76 12.71 -8.55
N ALA A 135 -5.16 11.98 -7.61
CA ALA A 135 -4.75 12.56 -6.33
C ALA A 135 -3.69 13.66 -6.49
N PHE A 136 -2.75 13.49 -7.43
CA PHE A 136 -1.75 14.50 -7.74
C PHE A 136 -2.37 15.76 -8.35
N ASP A 137 -3.23 15.62 -9.36
CA ASP A 137 -3.89 16.72 -10.05
C ASP A 137 -4.82 17.51 -9.11
N GLU A 138 -5.60 16.83 -8.27
CA GLU A 138 -6.45 17.46 -7.25
C GLU A 138 -5.62 18.24 -6.22
N ALA A 139 -4.49 17.68 -5.77
CA ALA A 139 -3.63 18.36 -4.79
C ALA A 139 -2.89 19.56 -5.39
N ILE A 140 -2.48 19.49 -6.66
CA ILE A 140 -1.87 20.64 -7.36
C ILE A 140 -2.87 21.81 -7.45
N ALA A 141 -4.14 21.53 -7.72
CA ALA A 141 -5.17 22.57 -7.86
C ALA A 141 -5.40 23.36 -6.56
N GLU A 142 -5.09 22.78 -5.40
CA GLU A 142 -5.29 23.41 -4.09
C GLU A 142 -3.97 23.67 -3.33
N LEU A 143 -2.81 23.47 -3.96
CA LEU A 143 -1.51 23.54 -3.28
C LEU A 143 -1.22 24.94 -2.70
N ASP A 144 -1.66 25.99 -3.38
CA ASP A 144 -1.47 27.39 -2.97
C ASP A 144 -2.25 27.74 -1.69
N THR A 145 -3.18 26.89 -1.26
CA THR A 145 -3.99 27.09 -0.05
C THR A 145 -3.35 26.51 1.21
N LEU A 146 -2.22 25.81 1.08
CA LEU A 146 -1.61 25.11 2.21
C LEU A 146 -0.87 26.05 3.16
N GLY A 147 -1.04 25.81 4.46
CA GLY A 147 -0.16 26.38 5.48
C GLY A 147 1.24 25.75 5.47
N GLU A 148 2.24 26.49 5.94
CA GLU A 148 3.65 26.06 5.96
C GLU A 148 3.88 24.73 6.68
N GLU A 149 3.12 24.46 7.75
CA GLU A 149 3.28 23.27 8.59
C GLU A 149 3.02 21.96 7.82
N SER A 150 2.02 21.94 6.93
CA SER A 150 1.69 20.76 6.13
C SER A 150 2.39 20.74 4.77
N TYR A 151 2.99 21.86 4.34
CA TYR A 151 3.49 22.03 2.97
C TYR A 151 4.59 21.03 2.63
N LYS A 152 5.53 20.83 3.57
CA LYS A 152 6.65 19.91 3.37
C LYS A 152 6.20 18.46 3.26
N ASP A 153 5.24 18.04 4.08
CA ASP A 153 4.76 16.66 4.10
C ASP A 153 3.93 16.35 2.85
N SER A 154 3.02 17.25 2.48
CA SER A 154 2.20 17.09 1.28
C SER A 154 3.04 17.08 0.01
N THR A 155 3.99 18.01 -0.14
CA THR A 155 4.85 18.06 -1.34
C THR A 155 5.77 16.85 -1.46
N LEU A 156 6.27 16.32 -0.34
CA LEU A 156 7.03 15.06 -0.34
C LEU A 156 6.20 13.89 -0.87
N ILE A 157 4.95 13.74 -0.41
CA ILE A 157 4.08 12.66 -0.86
C ILE A 157 3.67 12.84 -2.32
N MET A 158 3.39 14.07 -2.75
CA MET A 158 3.12 14.39 -4.17
C MET A 158 4.30 14.03 -5.06
N GLN A 159 5.54 14.26 -4.61
CA GLN A 159 6.72 13.83 -5.35
C GLN A 159 6.78 12.30 -5.49
N LEU A 160 6.49 11.55 -4.43
CA LEU A 160 6.43 10.08 -4.50
C LEU A 160 5.34 9.57 -5.46
N LEU A 161 4.16 10.22 -5.48
CA LEU A 161 3.11 9.93 -6.46
C LEU A 161 3.61 10.14 -7.90
N ARG A 162 4.30 11.25 -8.15
CA ARG A 162 4.90 11.57 -9.45
C ARG A 162 5.99 10.57 -9.86
N ASP A 163 6.83 10.17 -8.91
CA ASP A 163 7.90 9.19 -9.16
C ASP A 163 7.31 7.84 -9.57
N ASN A 164 6.29 7.37 -8.85
CA ASN A 164 5.54 6.15 -9.19
C ASN A 164 4.88 6.25 -10.58
N LEU A 165 4.21 7.36 -10.90
CA LEU A 165 3.62 7.57 -12.23
C LEU A 165 4.68 7.51 -13.33
N THR A 166 5.86 8.09 -13.11
CA THR A 166 6.96 8.08 -14.09
C THR A 166 7.47 6.66 -14.31
N LEU A 167 7.67 5.90 -13.23
CA LEU A 167 8.10 4.51 -13.28
C LEU A 167 7.08 3.64 -14.04
N TRP A 168 5.81 3.68 -13.63
CA TRP A 168 4.77 2.80 -14.17
C TRP A 168 4.40 3.12 -15.62
N THR A 169 4.42 4.40 -16.01
CA THR A 169 4.18 4.78 -17.41
C THR A 169 5.32 4.39 -18.33
N SER A 170 6.56 4.32 -17.82
CA SER A 170 7.71 3.80 -18.55
C SER A 170 7.58 2.29 -18.75
N ASP A 171 7.23 1.54 -17.70
CA ASP A 171 7.01 0.09 -17.76
C ASP A 171 5.89 -0.27 -18.76
N LEU A 172 4.80 0.50 -18.77
CA LEU A 172 3.69 0.31 -19.72
C LEU A 172 4.07 0.58 -21.19
N GLN A 173 5.06 1.44 -21.44
CA GLN A 173 5.56 1.68 -22.80
C GLN A 173 6.46 0.53 -23.26
N VAL A 174 7.30 -0.02 -22.38
CA VAL A 174 8.14 -1.19 -22.68
C VAL A 174 7.28 -2.42 -22.97
N ASN A 175 6.23 -2.65 -22.18
CA ASN A 175 5.34 -3.82 -22.35
C ASN A 175 4.41 -3.75 -23.58
N LYS A 176 4.40 -2.64 -24.33
CA LYS A 176 3.62 -2.48 -25.57
C LYS A 176 4.44 -2.73 -26.85
N ILE A 177 5.74 -2.95 -26.72
CA ILE A 177 6.69 -3.24 -27.81
C ILE A 177 6.99 -4.75 -27.81
#